data_AF-A0AAW2R6A7-F1
#
_entry.id   AF-A0AAW2R6A7-F1
#
_cell.length_a   1.000
_cell.length_b   1.000
_cell.length_c   1.000
_cell.angle_alpha   90.00
_cell.angle_beta   90.00
_cell.angle_gamma   90.00
#
_symmetry.space_group_name_H-M   'P 1'
#
loop_
_entity.id
_entity.type
_entity.pdbx_description
1 polymer ?
#
loop_
_entity_poly.entity_id
_entity_poly.type
_entity_poly.pdbx_seq_one_letter_code
_entity_poly.pdbx_strand_id
1 'polypeptide(L)'
;METEQTVPHFRTAISVEAVDEKYSCSLDVFLGGVRVWSSGHLSRFYTTEKCVLELTDSGDLRLKGEKEFVGWRSGTSGQGVKNDKIALHLNFGKWKYSYWEYQPPSKQNITFVQLTSNGLEIFNGEHRFDQIRSTGPEPLRFLALENSTGNLRLYHYSEEKQKFEASYQALNHTCDLPLACKPYGICTSSGNVGKEECADFCLDDCSCAAAQYVEDEDDRNSGDCFVYKIARGMRQVEKGNRMITYMVKVGKGRNGGHGRNSGLKKWVIVVVGVVDGLIIVVVLGGVGYYVIWKRRKNSAGSRGRTT
;
A
#
# COMPACT_ATOMS: atom_id res chain seq x y z
N MET A 1 -30.60 -8.47 -4.11
CA MET A 1 -30.17 -9.86 -3.84
C MET A 1 -28.88 -10.04 -4.61
N GLU A 2 -27.78 -9.54 -4.05
CA GLU A 2 -26.46 -9.70 -4.66
C GLU A 2 -25.94 -11.09 -4.29
N THR A 3 -25.66 -11.90 -5.30
CA THR A 3 -25.01 -13.19 -5.14
C THR A 3 -23.60 -12.96 -4.63
N GLU A 4 -23.34 -13.31 -3.36
CA GLU A 4 -21.98 -13.49 -2.86
C GLU A 4 -21.31 -14.57 -3.70
N GLN A 5 -20.53 -14.13 -4.68
CA GLN A 5 -19.73 -15.01 -5.51
C GLN A 5 -18.51 -15.42 -4.68
N THR A 6 -18.61 -16.57 -4.02
CA THR A 6 -17.53 -17.22 -3.28
C THR A 6 -16.36 -17.50 -4.22
N VAL A 7 -15.29 -16.73 -4.08
CA VAL A 7 -14.05 -16.94 -4.83
C VAL A 7 -13.40 -18.23 -4.29
N PRO A 8 -13.17 -19.26 -5.12
CA PRO A 8 -12.55 -20.49 -4.64
C PRO A 8 -11.11 -20.24 -4.22
N HIS A 9 -10.80 -20.47 -2.94
CA HIS A 9 -9.46 -20.33 -2.36
C HIS A 9 -8.63 -21.60 -2.61
N PHE A 10 -8.13 -21.77 -3.84
CA PHE A 10 -7.22 -22.87 -4.16
C PHE A 10 -5.75 -22.49 -3.89
N ARG A 11 -4.94 -23.45 -3.43
CA ARG A 11 -3.50 -23.31 -3.11
C ARG A 11 -2.73 -24.41 -3.82
N THR A 12 -1.48 -24.18 -4.20
CA THR A 12 -0.61 -25.20 -4.77
C THR A 12 0.70 -25.29 -4.00
N ALA A 13 1.18 -26.49 -3.72
CA ALA A 13 2.39 -26.73 -2.94
C ALA A 13 3.22 -27.86 -3.55
N ILE A 14 4.55 -27.78 -3.44
CA ILE A 14 5.41 -28.95 -3.58
C ILE A 14 5.53 -29.55 -2.18
N SER A 15 5.08 -30.79 -2.02
CA SER A 15 5.16 -31.56 -0.79
C SER A 15 6.30 -32.58 -0.88
N VAL A 16 7.07 -32.67 0.20
CA VAL A 16 8.15 -33.66 0.39
C VAL A 16 7.92 -34.35 1.72
N GLU A 17 7.53 -35.62 1.68
CA GLU A 17 7.19 -36.43 2.85
C GLU A 17 8.26 -37.53 3.01
N ALA A 18 8.94 -37.60 4.16
CA ALA A 18 9.91 -38.66 4.42
C ALA A 18 9.20 -40.00 4.69
N VAL A 19 9.58 -41.06 3.97
CA VAL A 19 9.01 -42.41 4.08
C VAL A 19 10.13 -43.43 3.90
N ASP A 20 10.41 -44.24 4.94
CA ASP A 20 11.34 -45.37 4.91
C ASP A 20 12.65 -45.10 4.13
N GLU A 21 13.47 -44.17 4.66
CA GLU A 21 14.75 -43.73 4.08
C GLU A 21 14.67 -43.04 2.70
N LYS A 22 13.47 -42.81 2.18
CA LYS A 22 13.20 -42.11 0.93
C LYS A 22 12.31 -40.89 1.16
N TYR A 23 12.13 -40.11 0.11
CA TYR A 23 11.19 -38.99 0.09
C TYR A 23 10.08 -39.24 -0.93
N SER A 24 8.83 -39.12 -0.49
CA SER A 24 7.66 -39.06 -1.36
C SER A 24 7.44 -37.61 -1.77
N CYS A 25 7.53 -37.33 -3.07
CA CYS A 25 7.43 -35.99 -3.61
C CYS A 25 6.20 -35.83 -4.47
N SER A 26 5.47 -34.72 -4.25
CA SER A 26 4.23 -34.46 -4.97
C SER A 26 3.97 -32.98 -5.15
N LEU A 27 3.26 -32.65 -6.24
CA LEU A 27 2.63 -31.36 -6.43
C LEU A 27 1.18 -31.49 -5.97
N ASP A 28 0.82 -30.75 -4.92
CA ASP A 28 -0.48 -30.83 -4.29
C ASP A 28 -1.29 -29.56 -4.55
N VAL A 29 -2.61 -29.72 -4.74
CA VAL A 29 -3.58 -28.63 -4.82
C VAL A 29 -4.52 -28.74 -3.63
N PHE A 30 -4.73 -27.64 -2.92
CA PHE A 30 -5.62 -27.54 -1.77
C PHE A 30 -6.76 -26.58 -2.05
N LEU A 31 -7.93 -26.82 -1.46
CA LEU A 31 -9.03 -25.86 -1.37
C LEU A 31 -9.24 -25.54 0.12
N GLY A 32 -8.94 -24.30 0.52
CA GLY A 32 -8.81 -23.99 1.95
C GLY A 32 -7.67 -24.79 2.59
N GLY A 33 -7.97 -25.56 3.64
CA GLY A 33 -7.01 -26.47 4.29
C GLY A 33 -7.06 -27.92 3.80
N VAL A 34 -7.90 -28.23 2.80
CA VAL A 34 -8.13 -29.61 2.35
C VAL A 34 -7.36 -29.87 1.07
N ARG A 35 -6.53 -30.91 1.02
CA ARG A 35 -5.87 -31.38 -0.21
C ARG A 35 -6.94 -31.94 -1.15
N VAL A 36 -7.19 -31.28 -2.27
CA VAL A 36 -8.21 -31.67 -3.26
C VAL A 36 -7.62 -32.43 -4.45
N TRP A 37 -6.32 -32.28 -4.71
CA TRP A 37 -5.61 -33.04 -5.73
C TRP A 37 -4.13 -33.18 -5.36
N SER A 38 -3.49 -34.25 -5.85
CA SER A 38 -2.06 -34.49 -5.70
C SER A 38 -1.52 -35.13 -6.96
N SER A 39 -0.33 -34.77 -7.40
CA SER A 39 0.36 -35.50 -8.48
C SER A 39 0.60 -36.96 -8.11
N GLY A 40 0.66 -37.27 -6.81
CA GLY A 40 0.79 -38.62 -6.27
C GLY A 40 -0.53 -39.38 -6.09
N HIS A 41 -1.68 -38.84 -6.53
CA HIS A 41 -3.00 -39.46 -6.29
C HIS A 41 -3.16 -40.84 -6.94
N LEU A 42 -2.54 -41.08 -8.10
CA LEU A 42 -2.55 -42.39 -8.78
C LEU A 42 -1.35 -43.24 -8.38
N SER A 43 -0.17 -42.64 -8.36
CA SER A 43 1.08 -43.31 -8.00
C SER A 43 1.96 -42.33 -7.26
N ARG A 44 2.31 -42.65 -6.01
CA ARG A 44 3.27 -41.84 -5.25
C ARG A 44 4.63 -41.90 -5.92
N PHE A 45 5.27 -40.74 -6.03
CA PHE A 45 6.61 -40.64 -6.58
C PHE A 45 7.62 -40.63 -5.45
N TYR A 46 8.44 -41.68 -5.38
CA TYR A 46 9.50 -41.82 -4.40
C TYR A 46 10.86 -41.51 -5.03
N THR A 47 11.68 -40.73 -4.33
CA THR A 47 13.04 -40.39 -4.74
C THR A 47 13.97 -40.29 -3.53
N THR A 48 15.26 -40.39 -3.82
CA THR A 48 16.38 -40.20 -2.92
C THR A 48 17.04 -38.85 -3.23
N GLU A 49 17.64 -38.21 -2.21
CA GLU A 49 18.43 -36.96 -2.29
C GLU A 49 17.71 -35.65 -2.68
N LYS A 50 16.93 -35.60 -3.76
CA LYS A 50 16.36 -34.35 -4.27
C LYS A 50 14.95 -34.49 -4.83
N CYS A 51 14.17 -33.42 -4.69
CA CYS A 51 12.89 -33.22 -5.38
C CYS A 51 12.92 -31.90 -6.13
N VAL A 52 12.85 -32.01 -7.45
CA VAL A 52 13.06 -30.90 -8.38
C VAL A 52 11.79 -30.68 -9.17
N LEU A 53 11.29 -29.45 -9.17
CA LEU A 53 10.24 -29.04 -10.08
C LEU A 53 10.90 -28.30 -11.25
N GLU A 54 10.97 -28.97 -12.40
CA GLU A 54 11.57 -28.47 -13.63
C GLU A 54 10.51 -27.90 -14.56
N LEU A 55 10.85 -26.80 -15.23
CA LEU A 55 10.06 -26.22 -16.28
C LEU A 55 10.85 -26.28 -17.57
N THR A 56 10.42 -27.14 -18.50
CA THR A 56 11.15 -27.34 -19.75
C THR A 56 10.99 -26.17 -20.70
N ASP A 57 11.96 -25.96 -21.58
CA ASP A 57 11.90 -24.97 -22.67
C ASP A 57 10.70 -25.18 -23.60
N SER A 58 10.22 -26.42 -23.68
CA SER A 58 9.02 -26.79 -24.45
C SER A 58 7.71 -26.43 -23.74
N GLY A 59 7.74 -25.99 -22.49
CA GLY A 59 6.58 -25.58 -21.72
C GLY A 59 5.89 -26.66 -20.89
N ASP A 60 6.55 -27.81 -20.70
CA ASP A 60 6.09 -28.89 -19.82
C ASP A 60 6.68 -28.73 -18.41
N LEU A 61 5.84 -28.86 -17.37
CA LEU A 61 6.23 -28.92 -15.97
C LEU A 61 6.48 -30.37 -15.55
N ARG A 62 7.62 -30.64 -14.91
CA ARG A 62 8.08 -31.99 -14.52
C ARG A 62 8.51 -32.04 -13.07
N LEU A 63 8.10 -33.08 -12.37
CA LEU A 63 8.59 -33.40 -11.03
C LEU A 63 9.64 -34.51 -11.14
N LYS A 64 10.87 -34.17 -10.77
CA LYS A 64 12.08 -34.99 -10.98
C LYS A 64 12.74 -35.35 -9.66
N GLY A 65 13.41 -36.50 -9.66
CA GLY A 65 14.17 -37.03 -8.55
C GLY A 65 15.65 -37.16 -8.86
N GLU A 66 16.32 -38.09 -8.18
CA GLU A 66 17.70 -38.46 -8.46
C GLU A 66 17.88 -38.90 -9.92
N LYS A 67 19.08 -38.65 -10.49
CA LYS A 67 19.46 -39.04 -11.87
C LYS A 67 18.48 -38.55 -12.95
N GLU A 68 17.85 -37.41 -12.72
CA GLU A 68 16.90 -36.77 -13.65
C GLU A 68 15.64 -37.63 -13.95
N PHE A 69 15.35 -38.63 -13.11
CA PHE A 69 14.17 -39.46 -13.25
C PHE A 69 12.89 -38.64 -13.05
N VAL A 70 11.97 -38.71 -14.01
CA VAL A 70 10.70 -37.96 -13.99
C VAL A 70 9.61 -38.82 -13.36
N GLY A 71 9.15 -38.43 -12.17
CA GLY A 71 8.06 -39.09 -11.46
C GLY A 71 6.67 -38.61 -11.85
N TRP A 72 6.57 -37.36 -12.32
CA TRP A 72 5.30 -36.78 -12.81
C TRP A 72 5.56 -35.67 -13.83
N ARG A 73 4.62 -35.46 -14.75
CA ARG A 73 4.64 -34.33 -15.69
C ARG A 73 3.24 -33.82 -16.00
N SER A 74 3.15 -32.54 -16.37
CA SER A 74 1.90 -31.87 -16.69
C SER A 74 1.35 -32.16 -18.10
N GLY A 75 2.21 -32.52 -19.05
CA GLY A 75 1.84 -32.72 -20.45
C GLY A 75 1.57 -31.43 -21.22
N THR A 76 2.04 -30.28 -20.74
CA THR A 76 1.79 -28.95 -21.35
C THR A 76 2.83 -28.55 -22.40
N SER A 77 3.58 -29.50 -22.94
CA SER A 77 4.57 -29.23 -24.00
C SER A 77 3.91 -28.58 -25.21
N GLY A 78 4.56 -27.56 -25.77
CA GLY A 78 4.05 -26.69 -26.83
C GLY A 78 3.26 -25.47 -26.32
N GLN A 79 3.02 -25.35 -25.00
CA GLN A 79 2.37 -24.17 -24.42
C GLN A 79 3.41 -23.13 -23.99
N GLY A 80 3.03 -21.84 -24.07
CA GLY A 80 3.94 -20.73 -23.76
C GLY A 80 4.18 -20.59 -22.26
N VAL A 81 5.46 -20.46 -21.89
CA VAL A 81 5.91 -20.33 -20.50
C VAL A 81 6.68 -19.04 -20.28
N LYS A 82 6.56 -18.47 -19.07
CA LYS A 82 7.36 -17.33 -18.62
C LYS A 82 8.51 -17.85 -17.75
N ASN A 83 9.72 -17.70 -18.24
CA ASN A 83 10.93 -18.24 -17.59
C ASN A 83 11.61 -17.16 -16.74
N ASP A 84 11.17 -15.91 -16.80
CA ASP A 84 11.76 -14.77 -16.10
C ASP A 84 11.22 -14.59 -14.67
N LYS A 85 10.29 -15.44 -14.22
CA LYS A 85 9.62 -15.33 -12.92
C LYS A 85 8.86 -16.58 -12.52
N ILE A 86 8.65 -16.73 -11.22
CA ILE A 86 7.70 -17.70 -10.65
C ILE A 86 6.51 -16.89 -10.13
N ALA A 87 5.31 -17.18 -10.60
CA ALA A 87 4.12 -16.42 -10.21
C ALA A 87 2.91 -17.31 -10.06
N LEU A 88 2.07 -17.01 -9.06
CA LEU A 88 0.73 -17.55 -8.99
C LEU A 88 -0.23 -16.54 -9.61
N HIS A 89 -0.96 -17.00 -10.62
CA HIS A 89 -1.98 -16.19 -11.27
C HIS A 89 -3.38 -16.60 -10.84
N LEU A 90 -4.16 -15.62 -10.40
CA LEU A 90 -5.60 -15.75 -10.22
C LEU A 90 -6.29 -15.32 -11.52
N ASN A 91 -6.95 -16.27 -12.17
CA ASN A 91 -7.73 -16.02 -13.37
C ASN A 91 -9.21 -15.87 -12.98
N PHE A 92 -9.82 -14.72 -13.30
CA PHE A 92 -11.23 -14.46 -13.06
C PHE A 92 -11.90 -13.90 -14.31
N GLY A 93 -12.71 -14.72 -14.97
CA GLY A 93 -13.30 -14.39 -16.26
C GLY A 93 -12.23 -14.11 -17.32
N LYS A 94 -12.19 -12.88 -17.84
CA LYS A 94 -11.15 -12.42 -18.80
C LYS A 94 -9.91 -11.83 -18.14
N TRP A 95 -9.91 -11.73 -16.81
CA TRP A 95 -8.86 -11.05 -16.06
C TRP A 95 -7.85 -12.06 -15.51
N LYS A 96 -6.57 -11.70 -15.57
CA LYS A 96 -5.45 -12.48 -15.03
C LYS A 96 -4.65 -11.58 -14.10
N TYR A 97 -4.66 -11.88 -12.81
CA TYR A 97 -3.94 -11.15 -11.78
C TYR A 97 -2.77 -11.97 -11.25
N SER A 98 -1.61 -11.34 -11.05
CA SER A 98 -0.51 -11.96 -10.30
C SER A 98 -0.82 -11.80 -8.82
N TYR A 99 -1.09 -12.90 -8.13
CA TYR A 99 -1.36 -12.90 -6.69
C TYR A 99 -0.07 -12.81 -5.88
N TRP A 100 0.96 -13.54 -6.32
CA TRP A 100 2.34 -13.35 -5.90
C TRP A 100 3.27 -13.59 -7.08
N GLU A 101 4.40 -12.91 -7.08
CA GLU A 101 5.42 -13.04 -8.10
C GLU A 101 6.80 -12.96 -7.46
N TYR A 102 7.59 -14.02 -7.61
CA TYR A 102 9.03 -14.00 -7.35
C TYR A 102 9.72 -13.72 -8.69
N GLN A 103 10.37 -12.56 -8.76
CA GLN A 103 11.19 -12.17 -9.89
C GLN A 103 12.64 -12.03 -9.42
N PRO A 104 13.59 -12.75 -10.03
CA PRO A 104 14.96 -12.73 -9.57
C PRO A 104 15.59 -11.33 -9.72
N PRO A 105 16.50 -10.93 -8.81
CA PRO A 105 17.08 -9.58 -8.81
C PRO A 105 17.86 -9.24 -10.09
N SER A 106 18.41 -10.27 -10.73
CA SER A 106 19.01 -10.19 -12.06
C SER A 106 18.02 -10.78 -13.07
N LYS A 107 17.96 -10.23 -14.30
CA LYS A 107 17.09 -10.72 -15.39
C LYS A 107 17.57 -12.08 -15.95
N GLN A 108 17.81 -13.03 -15.07
CA GLN A 108 18.17 -14.40 -15.40
C GLN A 108 16.93 -15.24 -15.58
N ASN A 109 17.00 -16.21 -16.49
CA ASN A 109 15.94 -17.19 -16.68
C ASN A 109 16.00 -18.24 -15.57
N ILE A 110 14.83 -18.70 -15.13
CA ILE A 110 14.63 -19.77 -14.16
C ILE A 110 14.37 -21.04 -14.95
N THR A 111 15.25 -22.04 -14.80
CA THR A 111 15.11 -23.34 -15.47
C THR A 111 14.45 -24.37 -14.56
N PHE A 112 14.85 -24.41 -13.29
CA PHE A 112 14.23 -25.28 -12.29
C PHE A 112 14.39 -24.73 -10.88
N VAL A 113 13.55 -25.24 -9.98
CA VAL A 113 13.67 -25.01 -8.54
C VAL A 113 13.83 -26.35 -7.82
N GLN A 114 14.70 -26.36 -6.82
CA GLN A 114 15.01 -27.54 -6.02
C GLN A 114 14.77 -27.26 -4.54
N LEU A 115 13.99 -28.12 -3.90
CA LEU A 115 13.86 -28.07 -2.44
C LEU A 115 15.05 -28.81 -1.81
N THR A 116 15.83 -28.12 -0.98
CA THR A 116 17.01 -28.65 -0.28
C THR A 116 16.88 -28.51 1.23
N SER A 117 17.83 -29.10 1.95
CA SER A 117 17.97 -28.94 3.41
C SER A 117 18.31 -27.51 3.86
N ASN A 118 18.55 -26.58 2.93
CA ASN A 118 18.83 -25.18 3.24
C ASN A 118 17.73 -24.22 2.75
N GLY A 119 16.74 -24.68 1.98
CA GLY A 119 15.65 -23.85 1.46
C GLY A 119 15.20 -24.24 0.07
N LEU A 120 14.60 -23.31 -0.66
CA LEU A 120 14.29 -23.48 -2.10
C LEU A 120 15.40 -22.82 -2.92
N GLU A 121 16.20 -23.64 -3.59
CA GLU A 121 17.29 -23.19 -4.45
C GLU A 121 16.80 -23.00 -5.89
N ILE A 122 17.30 -21.95 -6.55
CA ILE A 122 16.81 -21.48 -7.85
C ILE A 122 17.98 -21.45 -8.84
N PHE A 123 17.76 -22.07 -10.00
CA PHE A 123 18.80 -22.37 -10.99
C PHE A 123 18.50 -21.79 -12.37
N ASN A 124 19.58 -21.48 -13.10
CA ASN A 124 19.61 -21.17 -14.52
C ASN A 124 20.62 -22.13 -15.20
N GLY A 125 20.12 -23.16 -15.85
CA GLY A 125 20.94 -24.29 -16.29
C GLY A 125 21.55 -25.00 -15.08
N GLU A 126 22.86 -25.22 -15.10
CA GLU A 126 23.60 -25.85 -13.97
C GLU A 126 23.97 -24.85 -12.86
N HIS A 127 23.77 -23.55 -13.09
CA HIS A 127 24.21 -22.52 -12.16
C HIS A 127 23.11 -22.14 -11.16
N ARG A 128 23.35 -22.37 -9.86
CA ARG A 128 22.54 -21.81 -8.78
C ARG A 128 22.81 -20.31 -8.67
N PHE A 129 21.79 -19.48 -8.85
CA PHE A 129 21.95 -18.03 -8.82
C PHE A 129 21.14 -17.34 -7.71
N ASP A 130 20.13 -18.00 -7.13
CA ASP A 130 19.38 -17.46 -5.99
C ASP A 130 18.82 -18.58 -5.07
N GLN A 131 18.37 -18.22 -3.87
CA GLN A 131 17.83 -19.14 -2.88
C GLN A 131 16.87 -18.44 -1.91
N ILE A 132 15.70 -19.05 -1.69
CA ILE A 132 14.82 -18.73 -0.56
C ILE A 132 15.31 -19.55 0.64
N ARG A 133 16.05 -18.91 1.55
CA ARG A 133 16.71 -19.57 2.69
C ARG A 133 15.70 -20.00 3.76
N SER A 134 15.99 -21.15 4.38
CA SER A 134 15.37 -21.60 5.62
C SER A 134 16.23 -21.16 6.81
N THR A 135 15.61 -20.66 7.88
CA THR A 135 16.29 -20.23 9.13
C THR A 135 16.86 -21.37 9.97
N GLY A 136 16.60 -22.63 9.59
CA GLY A 136 17.17 -23.81 10.25
C GLY A 136 17.18 -25.08 9.37
N PRO A 137 18.07 -26.06 9.66
CA PRO A 137 18.17 -27.34 8.97
C PRO A 137 17.18 -28.37 9.53
N GLU A 138 15.87 -28.12 9.46
CA GLU A 138 14.86 -29.05 9.99
C GLU A 138 14.34 -30.02 8.91
N PRO A 139 14.06 -31.30 9.20
CA PRO A 139 13.78 -32.30 8.18
C PRO A 139 12.44 -32.14 7.45
N LEU A 140 11.42 -31.55 8.09
CA LEU A 140 10.07 -31.45 7.52
C LEU A 140 9.75 -30.00 7.13
N ARG A 141 9.65 -29.76 5.82
CA ARG A 141 9.45 -28.42 5.24
C ARG A 141 8.52 -28.47 4.04
N PHE A 142 7.72 -27.42 3.89
CA PHE A 142 6.81 -27.27 2.75
C PHE A 142 6.55 -25.80 2.43
N LEU A 143 6.30 -25.52 1.16
CA LEU A 143 5.78 -24.22 0.71
C LEU A 143 4.27 -24.28 0.74
N ALA A 144 3.63 -23.36 1.45
CA ALA A 144 2.18 -23.25 1.46
C ALA A 144 1.75 -21.79 1.60
N LEU A 145 0.55 -21.49 1.10
CA LEU A 145 -0.09 -20.21 1.44
C LEU A 145 -0.57 -20.27 2.90
N GLU A 146 -0.40 -19.21 3.67
CA GLU A 146 -0.91 -19.08 5.03
C GLU A 146 -2.45 -19.07 5.04
N ASN A 147 -3.08 -19.73 6.02
CA ASN A 147 -4.54 -19.90 5.99
C ASN A 147 -5.31 -18.57 6.05
N SER A 148 -4.89 -17.65 6.91
CA SER A 148 -5.53 -16.36 7.17
C SER A 148 -5.22 -15.29 6.11
N THR A 149 -3.97 -15.17 5.68
CA THR A 149 -3.53 -14.09 4.77
C THR A 149 -3.43 -14.53 3.31
N GLY A 150 -3.33 -15.85 3.06
CA GLY A 150 -3.01 -16.42 1.76
C GLY A 150 -1.58 -16.14 1.29
N ASN A 151 -0.73 -15.55 2.12
CA ASN A 151 0.66 -15.25 1.79
C ASN A 151 1.48 -16.54 1.60
N LEU A 152 2.31 -16.64 0.55
CA LEU A 152 3.17 -17.79 0.34
C LEU A 152 4.28 -17.80 1.40
N ARG A 153 4.36 -18.88 2.17
CA ARG A 153 5.35 -19.07 3.23
C ARG A 153 6.08 -20.39 3.03
N LEU A 154 7.36 -20.39 3.43
CA LEU A 154 8.14 -21.62 3.59
C LEU A 154 8.05 -22.02 5.07
N TYR A 155 7.46 -23.16 5.35
CA TYR A 155 7.30 -23.68 6.71
C TYR A 155 8.38 -24.70 7.05
N HIS A 156 8.77 -24.72 8.33
CA HIS A 156 9.64 -25.71 8.97
C HIS A 156 9.02 -26.13 10.31
N TYR A 157 9.30 -27.34 10.79
CA TYR A 157 8.75 -27.87 12.05
C TYR A 157 9.65 -27.56 13.25
N SER A 158 9.32 -26.52 14.01
CA SER A 158 10.07 -26.15 15.21
C SER A 158 9.81 -27.16 16.32
N GLU A 159 10.83 -27.97 16.64
CA GLU A 159 10.79 -28.92 17.75
C GLU A 159 10.64 -28.22 19.11
N GLU A 160 11.30 -27.06 19.29
CA GLU A 160 11.22 -26.27 20.53
C GLU A 160 9.78 -25.82 20.83
N LYS A 161 9.05 -25.39 19.78
CA LYS A 161 7.70 -24.84 19.92
C LYS A 161 6.60 -25.84 19.57
N GLN A 162 6.96 -27.06 19.18
CA GLN A 162 6.05 -28.12 18.74
C GLN A 162 5.01 -27.63 17.71
N LYS A 163 5.45 -26.82 16.73
CA LYS A 163 4.59 -26.24 15.70
C LYS A 163 5.36 -25.92 14.43
N PHE A 164 4.64 -25.75 13.33
CA PHE A 164 5.22 -25.22 12.10
C PHE A 164 5.44 -23.71 12.18
N GLU A 165 6.65 -23.26 11.91
CA GLU A 165 7.02 -21.85 11.82
C GLU A 165 7.41 -21.47 10.40
N ALA A 166 7.20 -20.20 10.04
CA ALA A 166 7.57 -19.69 8.73
C ALA A 166 9.01 -19.18 8.76
N SER A 167 9.86 -19.72 7.88
CA SER A 167 11.23 -19.24 7.67
C SER A 167 11.32 -18.19 6.56
N TYR A 168 10.31 -18.13 5.69
CA TYR A 168 10.17 -17.12 4.65
C TYR A 168 8.69 -16.77 4.47
N GLN A 169 8.42 -15.53 4.08
CA GLN A 169 7.12 -15.06 3.61
C GLN A 169 7.28 -14.18 2.37
N ALA A 170 6.43 -14.41 1.36
CA ALA A 170 6.51 -13.72 0.08
C ALA A 170 6.09 -12.25 0.16
N LEU A 171 5.07 -11.96 0.98
CA LEU A 171 4.61 -10.61 1.25
C LEU A 171 4.99 -10.24 2.68
N ASN A 172 5.98 -9.36 2.88
CA ASN A 172 6.40 -8.93 4.20
C ASN A 172 5.80 -7.55 4.54
N HIS A 173 5.77 -6.66 3.54
CA HIS A 173 5.36 -5.28 3.68
C HIS A 173 4.11 -4.98 2.84
N THR A 174 3.41 -3.90 3.19
CA THR A 174 2.23 -3.41 2.45
C THR A 174 2.53 -3.16 0.97
N CYS A 175 3.78 -2.81 0.65
CA CYS A 175 4.24 -2.59 -0.73
C CYS A 175 4.40 -3.87 -1.56
N ASP A 176 4.46 -5.03 -0.92
CA ASP A 176 4.56 -6.31 -1.63
C ASP A 176 3.17 -6.75 -2.17
N LEU A 177 2.07 -6.17 -1.64
CA LEU A 177 0.72 -6.52 -2.06
C LEU A 177 0.42 -6.11 -3.51
N PRO A 178 -0.23 -6.96 -4.31
CA PRO A 178 -0.71 -6.58 -5.63
C PRO A 178 -1.72 -5.44 -5.48
N LEU A 179 -1.53 -4.35 -6.26
CA LEU A 179 -2.32 -3.13 -6.18
C LEU A 179 -2.21 -2.37 -4.85
N ALA A 180 -1.12 -2.54 -4.09
CA ALA A 180 -0.77 -1.66 -2.97
C ALA A 180 -0.89 -0.17 -3.36
N CYS A 181 -0.59 0.12 -4.63
CA CYS A 181 -0.83 1.39 -5.28
C CYS A 181 -1.77 1.25 -6.48
N LYS A 182 -2.62 2.26 -6.70
CA LYS A 182 -3.41 2.43 -7.93
C LYS A 182 -2.50 2.71 -9.14
N PRO A 183 -3.01 2.63 -10.39
CA PRO A 183 -2.20 2.92 -11.58
C PRO A 183 -1.36 4.18 -11.41
N TYR A 184 -0.07 4.08 -11.71
CA TYR A 184 0.97 5.12 -11.60
C TYR A 184 1.49 5.48 -10.20
N GLY A 185 1.01 4.83 -9.13
CA GLY A 185 1.56 4.99 -7.78
C GLY A 185 2.83 4.15 -7.54
N ILE A 186 3.76 4.68 -6.75
CA ILE A 186 4.97 4.00 -6.29
C ILE A 186 4.80 3.79 -4.79
N CYS A 187 4.97 2.55 -4.31
CA CYS A 187 4.89 2.24 -2.90
C CYS A 187 6.29 2.37 -2.27
N THR A 188 6.43 3.29 -1.32
CA THR A 188 7.67 3.49 -0.55
C THR A 188 7.29 3.50 0.92
N SER A 189 7.77 2.53 1.70
CA SER A 189 7.64 2.54 3.17
C SER A 189 8.87 3.20 3.78
N SER A 190 8.70 4.38 4.37
CA SER A 190 9.69 4.93 5.31
C SER A 190 9.11 4.79 6.72
N GLY A 191 9.63 3.83 7.48
CA GLY A 191 9.30 3.69 8.91
C GLY A 191 10.16 4.62 9.75
N ASN A 192 9.64 5.07 10.90
CA ASN A 192 10.22 6.08 11.81
C ASN A 192 10.07 7.54 11.34
N VAL A 193 8.92 7.89 10.78
CA VAL A 193 8.65 9.24 10.26
C VAL A 193 7.52 9.87 11.07
N GLY A 194 7.69 11.13 11.47
CA GLY A 194 6.63 11.87 12.15
C GLY A 194 5.49 12.24 11.21
N LYS A 195 4.30 12.51 11.75
CA LYS A 195 3.14 12.97 10.95
C LYS A 195 3.46 14.15 10.03
N GLU A 196 4.19 15.14 10.53
CA GLU A 196 4.54 16.35 9.76
C GLU A 196 5.56 16.04 8.67
N GLU A 197 6.59 15.25 8.98
CA GLU A 197 7.60 14.82 8.02
C GLU A 197 6.96 14.00 6.87
N CYS A 198 5.96 13.18 7.19
CA CYS A 198 5.17 12.47 6.17
C CYS A 198 4.38 13.41 5.25
N ALA A 199 3.87 14.52 5.78
CA ALA A 199 3.21 15.54 4.98
C ALA A 199 4.23 16.28 4.07
N ASP A 200 5.41 16.58 4.62
CA ASP A 200 6.48 17.27 3.89
C ASP A 200 6.98 16.46 2.69
N PHE A 201 7.10 15.13 2.81
CA PHE A 201 7.41 14.28 1.66
C PHE A 201 6.43 14.45 0.49
N CYS A 202 5.14 14.63 0.78
CA CYS A 202 4.15 14.92 -0.26
C CYS A 202 4.21 16.37 -0.75
N LEU A 203 4.60 17.33 0.10
CA LEU A 203 4.76 18.72 -0.31
C LEU A 203 5.94 18.86 -1.28
N ASP A 204 7.04 18.17 -1.02
CA ASP A 204 8.27 18.17 -1.82
C ASP A 204 8.10 17.45 -3.17
N ASP A 205 7.27 16.40 -3.22
CA ASP A 205 6.93 15.73 -4.48
C ASP A 205 5.83 16.51 -5.24
N CYS A 206 6.22 17.14 -6.34
CA CYS A 206 5.31 17.86 -7.24
C CYS A 206 4.23 16.96 -7.87
N SER A 207 4.45 15.64 -7.91
CA SER A 207 3.50 14.65 -8.42
C SER A 207 2.59 14.07 -7.34
N CYS A 208 2.83 14.38 -6.06
CA CYS A 208 1.98 13.92 -4.97
C CYS A 208 0.66 14.69 -4.89
N ALA A 209 -0.42 13.98 -4.57
CA ALA A 209 -1.75 14.50 -4.29
C ALA A 209 -2.22 14.26 -2.84
N ALA A 210 -1.66 13.28 -2.11
CA ALA A 210 -2.02 13.02 -0.72
C ALA A 210 -0.94 12.22 0.03
N ALA A 211 -0.94 12.27 1.36
CA ALA A 211 -0.16 11.43 2.25
C ALA A 211 -1.06 10.75 3.30
N GLN A 212 -0.70 9.57 3.77
CA GLN A 212 -1.33 8.87 4.88
C GLN A 212 -0.28 8.55 5.93
N TYR A 213 -0.62 8.82 7.18
CA TYR A 213 0.18 8.51 8.35
C TYR A 213 -0.60 7.56 9.27
N VAL A 214 0.06 6.51 9.74
CA VAL A 214 -0.49 5.52 10.67
C VAL A 214 0.38 5.53 11.92
N GLU A 215 -0.20 5.91 13.06
CA GLU A 215 0.53 5.96 14.34
C GLU A 215 0.96 4.55 14.77
N ASP A 216 2.23 4.44 15.21
CA ASP A 216 2.73 3.24 15.89
C ASP A 216 2.09 3.11 17.29
N GLU A 217 1.86 1.88 17.73
CA GLU A 217 1.26 1.62 19.05
C GLU A 217 2.25 1.89 20.21
N ASP A 218 3.54 1.76 19.95
CA ASP A 218 4.61 1.84 20.95
C ASP A 218 5.25 3.24 21.05
N ASP A 219 5.23 4.05 19.99
CA ASP A 219 5.79 5.41 19.96
C ASP A 219 4.84 6.38 19.27
N ARG A 220 4.32 7.35 20.03
CA ARG A 220 3.34 8.36 19.55
C ARG A 220 3.94 9.35 18.55
N ASN A 221 5.25 9.39 18.39
CA ASN A 221 5.94 10.31 17.47
C ASN A 221 6.48 9.60 16.22
N SER A 222 6.33 8.28 16.14
CA SER A 222 6.72 7.45 15.00
C SER A 222 5.50 6.78 14.39
N GLY A 223 5.58 6.50 13.10
CA GLY A 223 4.55 5.73 12.42
C GLY A 223 4.93 5.44 10.98
N ASP A 224 4.03 4.71 10.33
CA ASP A 224 4.16 4.41 8.90
C ASP A 224 3.66 5.58 8.06
N CYS A 225 4.47 5.97 7.07
CA CYS A 225 4.13 7.01 6.10
C CYS A 225 3.92 6.43 4.70
N PHE A 226 2.83 6.87 4.04
CA PHE A 226 2.49 6.51 2.67
C PHE A 226 2.18 7.77 1.84
N VAL A 227 2.70 7.86 0.62
CA VAL A 227 2.53 9.04 -0.28
C VAL A 227 1.83 8.61 -1.57
N TYR A 228 0.86 9.41 -2.04
CA TYR A 228 -0.01 9.08 -3.18
C TYR A 228 0.02 10.16 -4.25
N LYS A 229 0.10 9.76 -5.52
CA LYS A 229 -0.01 10.69 -6.67
C LYS A 229 -1.45 11.13 -7.02
N ILE A 230 -2.47 10.42 -6.52
CA ILE A 230 -3.89 10.73 -6.79
C ILE A 230 -4.71 10.51 -5.52
N ALA A 231 -5.57 11.48 -5.19
CA ALA A 231 -6.46 11.45 -4.02
C ALA A 231 -7.93 11.30 -4.46
N ARG A 232 -8.46 10.06 -4.53
CA ARG A 232 -9.87 9.78 -4.94
C ARG A 232 -10.46 8.52 -4.29
N GLY A 233 -11.77 8.55 -4.03
CA GLY A 233 -12.56 7.39 -3.61
C GLY A 233 -12.46 7.06 -2.11
N MET A 234 -12.34 8.09 -1.27
CA MET A 234 -12.21 7.91 0.18
C MET A 234 -13.58 7.72 0.83
N ARG A 235 -13.70 6.72 1.70
CA ARG A 235 -14.87 6.47 2.54
C ARG A 235 -14.39 6.42 3.99
N GLN A 236 -15.02 7.22 4.85
CA GLN A 236 -14.77 7.15 6.28
C GLN A 236 -15.26 5.80 6.81
N VAL A 237 -14.38 5.05 7.45
CA VAL A 237 -14.69 3.77 8.13
C VAL A 237 -14.71 4.04 9.64
N GLU A 238 -15.50 3.29 10.40
CA GLU A 238 -15.53 3.39 11.86
C GLU A 238 -14.13 3.26 12.48
N LYS A 239 -13.88 3.98 13.57
CA LYS A 239 -12.58 4.04 14.24
C LYS A 239 -12.12 2.64 14.69
N GLY A 240 -11.10 2.11 14.03
CA GLY A 240 -10.27 1.04 14.57
C GLY A 240 -9.36 1.57 15.69
N ASN A 241 -8.64 0.66 16.36
CA ASN A 241 -7.75 0.98 17.49
C ASN A 241 -6.52 1.81 17.09
N ARG A 242 -6.17 1.86 15.79
CA ARG A 242 -5.05 2.63 15.24
C ARG A 242 -5.51 3.97 14.69
N MET A 243 -4.81 5.03 15.05
CA MET A 243 -5.08 6.38 14.58
C MET A 243 -4.46 6.56 13.18
N ILE A 244 -5.33 6.64 12.19
CA ILE A 244 -4.96 6.82 10.78
C ILE A 244 -5.30 8.25 10.38
N THR A 245 -4.31 9.02 9.93
CA THR A 245 -4.50 10.37 9.39
C THR A 245 -4.27 10.38 7.90
N TYR A 246 -5.25 10.85 7.13
CA TYR A 246 -5.14 11.03 5.68
C TYR A 246 -5.12 12.53 5.33
N MET A 247 -4.10 12.97 4.58
CA MET A 247 -3.81 14.37 4.28
C MET A 247 -3.83 14.58 2.77
N VAL A 248 -4.69 15.47 2.27
CA VAL A 248 -4.79 15.77 0.83
C VAL A 248 -4.03 17.05 0.52
N LYS A 249 -3.11 17.00 -0.45
CA LYS A 249 -2.39 18.16 -0.96
C LYS A 249 -3.37 19.04 -1.72
N VAL A 250 -3.58 20.24 -1.22
CA VAL A 250 -4.43 21.25 -1.84
C VAL A 250 -3.57 22.40 -2.33
N GLY A 251 -3.94 22.99 -3.46
CA GLY A 251 -3.28 24.20 -3.96
C GLY A 251 -3.39 25.29 -2.90
N LYS A 252 -2.27 25.95 -2.60
CA LYS A 252 -2.28 27.15 -1.75
C LYS A 252 -3.21 28.13 -2.43
N GLY A 253 -4.38 28.37 -1.83
CA GLY A 253 -5.36 29.27 -2.40
C GLY A 253 -4.64 30.57 -2.77
N ARG A 254 -4.87 31.07 -3.99
CA ARG A 254 -4.69 32.50 -4.22
C ARG A 254 -5.62 33.13 -3.21
N ASN A 255 -5.04 33.57 -2.10
CA ASN A 255 -5.72 34.43 -1.18
C ASN A 255 -6.17 35.61 -2.05
N GLY A 256 -7.45 35.63 -2.43
CA GLY A 256 -8.19 36.87 -2.45
C GLY A 256 -7.85 37.53 -1.13
N GLY A 257 -7.06 38.60 -1.21
CA GLY A 257 -6.15 39.01 -0.15
C GLY A 257 -6.78 39.04 1.24
N HIS A 258 -6.33 38.15 2.11
CA HIS A 258 -6.41 38.39 3.54
C HIS A 258 -5.20 37.81 4.26
N GLY A 259 -4.18 38.65 4.44
CA GLY A 259 -3.14 38.39 5.43
C GLY A 259 -1.71 38.69 5.02
N ARG A 260 -1.39 39.96 4.70
CA ARG A 260 -0.13 40.62 5.11
C ARG A 260 -0.12 42.11 4.72
N ASN A 261 -0.72 42.93 5.58
CA ASN A 261 -0.11 44.15 6.12
C ASN A 261 -1.07 44.75 7.15
N SER A 262 -0.86 44.39 8.42
CA SER A 262 -1.56 44.92 9.59
C SER A 262 -1.21 46.38 9.91
N GLY A 263 -0.39 47.05 9.08
CA GLY A 263 -0.16 48.50 9.17
C GLY A 263 -1.21 49.32 8.41
N LEU A 264 -1.51 48.99 7.15
CA LEU A 264 -2.27 49.88 6.26
C LEU A 264 -3.77 49.93 6.61
N LYS A 265 -4.37 48.78 6.97
CA LYS A 265 -5.80 48.72 7.32
C LYS A 265 -6.12 49.49 8.61
N LYS A 266 -5.16 49.63 9.54
CA LYS A 266 -5.33 50.40 10.78
C LYS A 266 -5.38 51.91 10.49
N TRP A 267 -4.50 52.40 9.61
CA TRP A 267 -4.50 53.81 9.20
C TRP A 267 -5.71 54.18 8.35
N VAL A 268 -6.19 53.29 7.48
CA VAL A 268 -7.40 53.57 6.67
C VAL A 268 -8.63 53.77 7.55
N ILE A 269 -8.84 52.95 8.58
CA ILE A 269 -9.98 53.13 9.50
C ILE A 269 -9.85 54.44 10.29
N VAL A 270 -8.64 54.80 10.73
CA VAL A 270 -8.38 56.08 11.41
C VAL A 270 -8.61 57.27 10.47
N VAL A 271 -8.13 57.21 9.22
CA VAL A 271 -8.29 58.29 8.25
C VAL A 271 -9.76 58.45 7.84
N VAL A 272 -10.47 57.36 7.56
CA VAL A 272 -11.91 57.42 7.24
C VAL A 272 -12.71 57.96 8.42
N GLY A 273 -12.44 57.50 9.64
CA GLY A 273 -13.08 58.03 10.85
C GLY A 273 -12.82 59.52 11.10
N VAL A 274 -11.59 60.00 10.83
CA VAL A 274 -11.25 61.43 10.98
C VAL A 274 -11.89 62.26 9.87
N VAL A 275 -11.91 61.78 8.62
CA VAL A 275 -12.52 62.49 7.50
C VAL A 275 -14.03 62.59 7.66
N ASP A 276 -14.71 61.48 7.97
CA ASP A 276 -16.17 61.49 8.20
C ASP A 276 -16.53 62.31 9.45
N GLY A 277 -15.71 62.24 10.51
CA GLY A 277 -15.86 63.06 11.69
C GLY A 277 -15.72 64.57 11.40
N LEU A 278 -14.72 64.97 10.62
CA LEU A 278 -14.54 66.37 10.22
C LEU A 278 -15.70 66.87 9.34
N ILE A 279 -16.19 66.04 8.42
CA ILE A 279 -17.36 66.38 7.58
C ILE A 279 -18.58 66.61 8.46
N ILE A 280 -18.84 65.72 9.43
CA ILE A 280 -19.97 65.86 10.36
C ILE A 280 -19.85 67.15 11.18
N VAL A 281 -18.65 67.49 11.68
CA VAL A 281 -18.43 68.73 12.45
C VAL A 281 -18.64 69.97 11.59
N VAL A 282 -18.19 69.97 10.33
CA VAL A 282 -18.41 71.11 9.42
C VAL A 282 -19.88 71.26 9.06
N VAL A 283 -20.59 70.17 8.79
CA VAL A 283 -22.01 70.20 8.45
C VAL A 283 -22.86 70.63 9.64
N LEU A 284 -22.68 69.99 10.81
CA LEU A 284 -23.45 70.34 12.01
C LEU A 284 -23.06 71.72 12.56
N GLY A 285 -21.78 72.07 12.50
CA GLY A 285 -21.29 73.41 12.86
C GLY A 285 -21.82 74.48 11.92
N GLY A 286 -21.85 74.22 10.61
CA GLY A 286 -22.41 75.11 9.59
C GLY A 286 -23.92 75.29 9.73
N VAL A 287 -24.66 74.20 9.97
CA VAL A 287 -26.11 74.25 10.25
C VAL A 287 -26.38 74.98 11.56
N GLY A 288 -25.62 74.69 12.62
CA GLY A 288 -25.73 75.39 13.90
C GLY A 288 -25.45 76.89 13.77
N TYR A 289 -24.39 77.26 13.04
CA TYR A 289 -24.06 78.65 12.73
C TYR A 289 -25.17 79.31 11.91
N TYR A 290 -25.70 78.65 10.88
CA TYR A 290 -26.79 79.17 10.07
C TYR A 290 -28.05 79.42 10.89
N VAL A 291 -28.41 78.49 11.80
CA VAL A 291 -29.55 78.65 12.70
C VAL A 291 -29.34 79.80 13.67
N ILE A 292 -28.14 79.95 14.26
CA ILE A 292 -27.80 81.07 15.16
C ILE A 292 -27.80 82.40 14.39
N TRP A 293 -27.23 82.44 13.20
CA TRP A 293 -27.19 83.62 12.34
C TRP A 293 -28.60 84.04 11.92
N LYS A 294 -29.45 83.09 11.50
CA LYS A 294 -30.86 83.31 11.17
C LYS A 294 -31.68 83.77 12.38
N ARG A 295 -31.44 83.19 13.57
CA ARG A 295 -32.05 83.66 14.82
C ARG A 295 -31.61 85.08 15.17
N ARG A 296 -30.32 85.43 15.03
CA ARG A 296 -29.84 86.80 15.24
C ARG A 296 -30.43 87.79 14.25
N LYS A 297 -30.63 87.40 12.99
CA LYS A 297 -31.30 88.25 11.99
C LYS A 297 -32.79 88.47 12.31
N ASN A 298 -33.46 87.46 12.87
CA ASN A 298 -34.85 87.59 13.35
C ASN A 298 -34.95 88.38 14.68
N SER A 299 -33.96 88.29 15.56
CA SER A 299 -33.91 89.11 16.79
C SER A 299 -33.52 90.57 16.52
N ALA A 300 -32.74 90.85 15.47
CA ALA A 300 -32.45 92.21 15.01
C ALA A 300 -33.64 92.88 14.28
N GLY A 301 -34.71 92.13 14.00
CA GLY A 301 -35.97 92.65 13.44
C GLY A 301 -37.07 92.97 14.46
N SER A 302 -36.79 92.88 15.79
CA SER A 302 -37.79 93.13 16.84
C SER A 302 -37.39 94.17 17.90
N ARG A 303 -36.58 95.17 17.53
CA ARG A 303 -36.54 96.47 18.23
C ARG A 303 -36.76 97.59 17.21
N GLY A 304 -38.02 97.85 16.91
CA GLY A 304 -38.44 98.92 15.99
C GLY A 304 -39.96 99.00 15.82
N ARG A 305 -40.68 99.24 16.93
CA ARG A 305 -42.12 99.53 17.16
C ARG A 305 -42.43 98.86 18.50
N THR A 306 -42.80 99.53 19.59
CA THR A 306 -43.77 100.60 19.89
C THR A 306 -43.44 100.89 21.38
N THR A 307 -43.35 102.09 21.94
CA THR A 307 -44.14 103.34 21.95
C THR A 307 -43.26 104.40 22.59
#